data_AF-A0A0M7ARP1-F1
#
_entry.id   AF-A0A0M7ARP1-F1
#
_cell.length_a   1.000
_cell.length_b   1.000
_cell.length_c   1.000
_cell.angle_alpha   90.00
_cell.angle_beta   90.00
_cell.angle_gamma   90.00
#
_symmetry.space_group_name_H-M   'P 1'
#
loop_
_entity.id
_entity.type
_entity.pdbx_description
1 polymer ?
#
loop_
_entity_poly.entity_id
_entity_poly.type
_entity_poly.pdbx_seq_one_letter_code
_entity_poly.pdbx_strand_id
1 'polypeptide(L)'
;MDDMDRAQKLRQMSIGQLVKRISASTLDRDFMGLPETGEIWVRTPENLKDYLAHVLHELREPWRLRCMPSGGRKDDTAYFNIWMKKRDRDFPELRPGYTPPEGGDDDGGDDGAPPPPVV
;
A
#
# COMPACT_ATOMS: atom_id res chain seq x y z
N MET A 1 -21.86 18.18 18.55
CA MET A 1 -21.22 17.38 19.62
C MET A 1 -20.65 16.06 19.04
N ASP A 2 -20.23 16.06 17.77
CA ASP A 2 -20.26 14.84 16.93
C ASP A 2 -18.86 14.36 16.47
N ASP A 3 -17.86 15.24 16.42
CA ASP A 3 -16.52 14.90 15.91
C ASP A 3 -15.67 14.10 16.90
N MET A 4 -15.80 14.35 18.21
CA MET A 4 -15.06 13.60 19.23
C MET A 4 -15.52 12.14 19.33
N ASP A 5 -16.82 11.87 19.18
CA ASP A 5 -17.36 10.51 19.15
C ASP A 5 -16.84 9.73 17.93
N ARG A 6 -16.78 10.40 16.76
CA ARG A 6 -16.28 9.80 15.53
C ARG A 6 -14.81 9.42 15.62
N ALA A 7 -13.95 10.28 16.15
CA ALA A 7 -12.53 9.98 16.32
C ALA A 7 -12.31 8.82 17.32
N GLN A 8 -13.06 8.81 18.42
CA GLN A 8 -13.00 7.73 19.41
C GLN A 8 -13.47 6.39 18.81
N LYS A 9 -14.52 6.42 17.99
CA LYS A 9 -15.03 5.25 17.28
C LYS A 9 -14.02 4.69 16.28
N LEU A 10 -13.28 5.54 15.56
CA LEU A 10 -12.21 5.10 14.65
C LEU A 10 -11.06 4.44 15.42
N ARG A 11 -10.67 5.01 16.57
CA ARG A 11 -9.66 4.41 17.45
C ARG A 11 -10.04 3.02 17.97
N GLN A 12 -11.33 2.76 18.18
CA GLN A 12 -11.82 1.45 18.62
C GLN A 12 -11.96 0.43 17.47
N MET A 13 -11.89 0.85 16.20
CA MET A 13 -11.96 -0.07 15.07
C MET A 13 -10.68 -0.87 14.91
N SER A 14 -10.81 -2.11 14.43
CA SER A 14 -9.65 -2.87 13.97
C SER A 14 -9.14 -2.34 12.64
N ILE A 15 -7.86 -2.54 12.34
CA ILE A 15 -7.28 -2.12 11.06
C ILE A 15 -8.05 -2.66 9.86
N GLY A 16 -8.53 -3.91 9.92
CA GLY A 16 -9.36 -4.49 8.87
C GLY A 16 -10.69 -3.75 8.63
N GLN A 17 -11.31 -3.18 9.67
CA GLN A 17 -12.52 -2.36 9.54
C GLN A 17 -12.20 -1.00 8.90
N LEU A 18 -11.11 -0.36 9.32
CA LEU A 18 -10.63 0.90 8.74
C LEU A 18 -10.33 0.71 7.24
N VAL A 19 -9.55 -0.31 6.89
CA VAL A 19 -9.23 -0.67 5.49
C VAL A 19 -10.50 -0.93 4.68
N LYS A 20 -11.45 -1.69 5.23
CA LYS A 20 -12.72 -1.99 4.53
C LYS A 20 -13.49 -0.72 4.20
N ARG A 21 -13.50 0.27 5.11
CA ARG A 21 -14.16 1.57 4.90
C ARG A 21 -13.46 2.43 3.87
N ILE A 22 -12.12 2.47 3.88
CA ILE A 22 -11.34 3.16 2.84
C ILE A 22 -11.60 2.49 1.48
N SER A 23 -11.51 1.16 1.39
CA SER A 23 -11.77 0.45 0.13
C SER A 23 -13.23 0.53 -0.34
N ALA A 24 -14.18 0.87 0.54
CA ALA A 24 -15.58 1.09 0.18
C ALA A 24 -15.85 2.54 -0.24
N SER A 25 -14.89 3.43 -0.03
CA SER A 25 -14.97 4.80 -0.56
C SER A 25 -14.76 4.78 -2.07
N THR A 26 -15.45 5.66 -2.78
CA THR A 26 -15.40 5.76 -4.24
C THR A 26 -14.00 6.15 -4.72
N LEU A 27 -13.57 5.63 -5.87
CA LEU A 27 -12.24 5.86 -6.48
C LEU A 27 -11.93 7.33 -6.80
N ASP A 28 -12.96 8.16 -6.93
CA ASP A 28 -12.81 9.59 -7.21
C ASP A 28 -12.32 10.40 -5.99
N ARG A 29 -12.41 9.84 -4.77
CA ARG A 29 -11.98 10.53 -3.55
C ARG A 29 -10.46 10.52 -3.39
N ASP A 30 -9.97 11.58 -2.78
CA ASP A 30 -8.65 11.58 -2.16
C ASP A 30 -8.71 10.71 -0.90
N PHE A 31 -8.05 9.55 -0.94
CA PHE A 31 -8.06 8.62 0.19
C PHE A 31 -7.32 9.18 1.40
N MET A 32 -6.35 10.08 1.20
CA MET A 32 -5.59 10.72 2.28
C MET A 32 -6.48 11.62 3.16
N GLY A 33 -7.50 12.26 2.58
CA GLY A 33 -8.49 13.05 3.30
C GLY A 33 -9.50 12.24 4.15
N LEU A 34 -9.47 10.90 4.11
CA LEU A 34 -10.37 10.10 4.92
C LEU A 34 -9.89 10.02 6.38
N PRO A 35 -10.77 10.18 7.37
CA PRO A 35 -10.37 10.07 8.77
C PRO A 35 -9.95 8.64 9.13
N GLU A 36 -10.47 7.63 8.43
CA GLU A 36 -9.98 6.25 8.51
C GLU A 36 -8.51 6.13 8.09
N THR A 37 -8.08 6.86 7.05
CA THR A 37 -6.69 6.86 6.58
C THR A 37 -5.78 7.50 7.61
N GLY A 38 -6.19 8.61 8.22
CA GLY A 38 -5.44 9.23 9.31
C GLY A 38 -5.21 8.27 10.48
N GLU A 39 -6.24 7.51 10.85
CA GLU A 39 -6.11 6.50 11.91
C GLU A 39 -5.19 5.33 11.50
N ILE A 40 -5.27 4.85 10.26
CA ILE A 40 -4.33 3.83 9.76
C ILE A 40 -2.90 4.39 9.75
N TRP A 41 -2.69 5.63 9.34
CA TRP A 41 -1.39 6.28 9.29
C TRP A 41 -0.74 6.36 10.68
N VAL A 42 -1.51 6.72 11.70
CA VAL A 42 -1.04 6.76 13.10
C VAL A 42 -0.59 5.39 13.58
N ARG A 43 -1.29 4.32 13.19
CA ARG A 43 -0.98 2.94 13.57
C ARG A 43 0.14 2.32 12.73
N THR A 44 0.37 2.87 11.54
CA THR A 44 1.33 2.34 10.57
C THR A 44 2.76 2.58 11.08
N PRO A 45 3.58 1.51 11.21
CA PRO A 45 4.99 1.64 11.52
C PRO A 45 5.70 2.60 10.56
N GLU A 46 6.68 3.37 11.05
CA GLU A 46 7.33 4.41 10.23
C GLU A 46 7.91 3.88 8.93
N ASN A 47 8.53 2.69 8.97
CA ASN A 47 9.08 2.06 7.77
C ASN A 47 8.03 1.68 6.71
N LEU A 48 6.74 1.65 7.03
CA LEU A 48 5.65 1.34 6.10
C LEU A 48 4.85 2.57 5.67
N LYS A 49 5.15 3.75 6.21
CA LYS A 49 4.42 4.98 5.87
C LYS A 49 4.59 5.38 4.41
N ASP A 50 5.80 5.27 3.86
CA ASP A 50 6.04 5.52 2.43
C ASP A 50 5.25 4.55 1.55
N TYR A 51 5.17 3.28 1.95
CA TYR A 51 4.36 2.30 1.23
C TYR A 51 2.86 2.63 1.28
N LEU A 52 2.36 3.08 2.44
CA LEU A 52 0.98 3.55 2.57
C LEU A 52 0.69 4.76 1.70
N ALA A 53 1.60 5.74 1.69
CA ALA A 53 1.48 6.91 0.83
C ALA A 53 1.47 6.51 -0.64
N HIS A 54 2.37 5.62 -1.07
CA HIS A 54 2.42 5.14 -2.44
C HIS A 54 1.10 4.45 -2.84
N VAL A 55 0.56 3.56 -2.01
CA VAL A 55 -0.69 2.86 -2.31
C VAL A 55 -1.90 3.82 -2.40
N LEU A 56 -1.99 4.80 -1.50
CA LEU A 56 -3.16 5.66 -1.39
C LEU A 56 -3.10 6.90 -2.28
N HIS A 57 -1.91 7.44 -2.53
CA HIS A 57 -1.69 8.66 -3.29
C HIS A 57 -1.28 8.37 -4.74
N GLU A 58 -0.23 7.58 -4.94
CA GLU A 58 0.33 7.31 -6.28
C GLU A 58 -0.55 6.32 -7.04
N LEU A 59 -0.81 5.15 -6.44
CA LEU A 59 -1.61 4.11 -7.09
C LEU A 59 -3.11 4.43 -7.03
N ARG A 60 -3.55 5.11 -5.97
CA ARG A 60 -4.98 5.32 -5.65
C ARG A 60 -5.74 3.99 -5.56
N GLU A 61 -5.11 2.96 -4.98
CA GLU A 61 -5.62 1.59 -4.93
C GLU A 61 -5.84 1.10 -3.48
N PRO A 62 -6.90 1.55 -2.80
CA PRO A 62 -7.14 1.19 -1.39
C PRO A 62 -7.44 -0.29 -1.20
N TRP A 63 -7.73 -1.04 -2.26
CA TRP A 63 -7.88 -2.49 -2.21
C TRP A 63 -6.55 -3.21 -1.96
N ARG A 64 -5.40 -2.62 -2.31
CA ARG A 64 -4.06 -3.18 -2.01
C ARG A 64 -3.74 -3.21 -0.52
N LEU A 65 -4.44 -2.40 0.27
CA LEU A 65 -4.44 -2.48 1.72
C LEU A 65 -5.03 -3.81 2.23
N ARG A 66 -5.88 -4.49 1.45
CA ARG A 66 -6.55 -5.70 1.91
C ARG A 66 -5.54 -6.85 2.04
N CYS A 67 -5.23 -7.19 3.28
CA CYS A 67 -4.48 -8.38 3.67
C CYS A 67 -5.26 -9.07 4.78
N MET A 68 -5.48 -10.39 4.66
CA MET A 68 -6.00 -11.15 5.80
C MET A 68 -4.87 -11.32 6.82
N PRO A 69 -5.04 -10.90 8.08
CA PRO A 69 -4.12 -11.29 9.13
C PRO A 69 -4.16 -12.82 9.24
N SER A 70 -3.02 -13.47 8.96
CA SER A 70 -2.88 -14.91 9.08
C SER A 70 -3.10 -15.31 10.54
N GLY A 71 -4.14 -16.10 10.81
CA GLY A 71 -4.37 -16.70 12.14
C GLY A 71 -5.48 -16.08 13.00
N GLY A 72 -6.48 -15.42 12.41
CA GLY A 72 -7.71 -15.01 13.13
C GLY A 72 -7.51 -13.93 14.21
N ARG A 73 -6.28 -13.45 14.40
CA ARG A 73 -5.95 -12.39 15.34
C ARG A 73 -6.21 -11.02 14.73
N LYS A 74 -6.95 -10.20 15.47
CA LYS A 74 -7.21 -8.78 15.19
C LYS A 74 -6.02 -7.91 15.63
N ASP A 75 -4.79 -8.35 15.38
CA ASP A 75 -3.58 -7.66 15.82
C ASP A 75 -3.01 -6.84 14.66
N ASP A 76 -2.94 -5.52 14.86
CA ASP A 76 -2.40 -4.57 13.88
C ASP A 76 -0.95 -4.94 13.50
N THR A 77 -0.16 -5.47 14.45
CA THR A 77 1.19 -5.99 14.20
C THR A 77 1.22 -7.13 13.17
N ALA A 78 0.30 -8.09 13.25
CA ALA A 78 0.25 -9.20 12.29
C ALA A 78 -0.13 -8.70 10.89
N TYR A 79 -1.04 -7.73 10.82
CA TYR A 79 -1.40 -7.05 9.58
C TYR A 79 -0.20 -6.34 8.96
N PHE A 80 0.51 -5.50 9.72
CA PHE A 80 1.67 -4.76 9.21
C PHE A 80 2.85 -5.65 8.84
N ASN A 81 3.07 -6.78 9.52
CA ASN A 81 4.08 -7.76 9.13
C ASN A 81 3.82 -8.37 7.74
N ILE A 82 2.56 -8.66 7.42
CA ILE A 82 2.21 -9.14 6.06
C ILE A 82 2.40 -8.02 5.05
N TRP A 83 2.07 -6.80 5.44
CA TRP A 83 2.19 -5.64 4.57
C TRP A 83 3.63 -5.29 4.23
N MET A 84 4.52 -5.45 5.21
CA MET A 84 5.97 -5.37 5.02
C MET A 84 6.47 -6.40 4.01
N LYS A 85 6.04 -7.67 4.12
CA LYS A 85 6.39 -8.72 3.15
C LYS A 85 5.88 -8.42 1.74
N LYS A 86 4.69 -7.82 1.62
CA LYS A 86 4.16 -7.37 0.32
C LYS A 86 4.97 -6.23 -0.26
N ARG A 87 5.27 -5.18 0.52
CA ARG A 87 6.14 -4.08 0.10
C ARG A 87 7.47 -4.61 -0.40
N ASP A 88 8.16 -5.45 0.38
CA ASP A 88 9.50 -5.93 0.01
C ASP A 88 9.51 -6.80 -1.25
N ARG A 89 8.38 -7.40 -1.60
CA ARG A 89 8.22 -8.20 -2.83
C ARG A 89 7.83 -7.34 -4.03
N ASP A 90 6.83 -6.48 -3.87
CA ASP A 90 6.19 -5.76 -4.98
C ASP A 90 6.79 -4.37 -5.21
N PHE A 91 7.37 -3.76 -4.17
CA PHE A 91 7.91 -2.40 -4.13
C PHE A 91 9.19 -2.34 -3.28
N PRO A 92 10.23 -3.13 -3.63
CA PRO A 92 11.46 -3.19 -2.84
C PRO A 92 12.14 -1.82 -2.73
N GLU A 93 11.95 -0.92 -3.70
CA GLU A 93 12.44 0.47 -3.66
C GLU A 93 11.88 1.31 -2.52
N LEU A 94 10.71 0.93 -1.97
CA LEU A 94 10.10 1.60 -0.82
C LEU A 94 10.63 1.07 0.52
N ARG A 95 11.60 0.14 0.51
CA ARG A 95 12.26 -0.35 1.73
C ARG A 95 13.25 0.71 2.24
N PRO A 96 13.29 0.99 3.55
CA PRO A 96 14.32 1.86 4.10
C PRO A 96 15.72 1.27 3.85
N GLY A 97 16.61 2.08 3.27
CA GLY A 97 17.95 1.63 2.90
C GLY A 97 17.95 0.59 1.77
N TYR A 98 16.96 0.63 0.87
CA TYR A 98 17.05 -0.12 -0.37
C TYR A 98 18.22 0.41 -1.20
N THR A 99 19.20 -0.46 -1.41
CA THR A 99 20.19 -0.29 -2.47
C THR A 99 19.68 -1.13 -3.64
N PRO A 100 19.47 -0.54 -4.83
CA PRO A 100 19.20 -1.35 -6.01
C PRO A 100 20.32 -2.37 -6.17
N PRO A 101 20.01 -3.62 -6.56
CA PRO A 101 21.05 -4.60 -6.82
C PRO A 101 22.03 -4.00 -7.85
N GLU A 102 23.32 -3.94 -7.50
CA GLU A 102 24.38 -3.59 -8.45
C GLU A 102 24.39 -4.69 -9.52
N GLY A 103 23.82 -4.40 -10.69
CA GLY A 103 23.69 -5.36 -11.79
C GLY A 103 22.25 -5.53 -12.27
N GLY A 104 21.75 -4.50 -12.94
CA GLY A 104 20.58 -4.54 -13.80
C GLY A 104 20.81 -3.67 -15.05
N ASP A 105 22.06 -3.58 -15.48
CA ASP A 105 22.44 -3.21 -16.83
C ASP A 105 22.43 -4.53 -17.62
N ASP A 106 21.24 -5.05 -17.89
CA ASP A 106 21.06 -6.06 -18.95
C ASP A 106 20.71 -5.26 -20.21
N ASP A 107 21.78 -4.80 -20.84
CA ASP A 107 22.04 -4.88 -22.27
C ASP A 107 20.81 -5.00 -23.19
N GLY A 108 20.62 -3.98 -24.02
CA GLY A 108 20.35 -4.21 -25.44
C GLY A 108 19.15 -5.10 -25.80
N GLY A 109 17.94 -4.60 -25.59
CA GLY A 109 16.80 -4.98 -26.43
C GLY A 109 16.96 -4.39 -27.84
N ASP A 110 17.83 -4.97 -28.64
CA ASP A 110 17.81 -4.88 -30.11
C ASP A 110 16.50 -5.53 -30.59
N ASP A 111 15.41 -4.75 -30.62
CA ASP A 111 14.24 -5.07 -31.45
C ASP A 111 14.58 -4.70 -32.90
N GLY A 112 15.60 -5.38 -33.44
CA GLY A 112 15.87 -5.48 -34.85
C GLY A 112 14.69 -6.20 -35.52
N ALA A 113 13.70 -5.42 -35.93
CA ALA A 113 12.62 -5.89 -36.79
C ALA A 113 13.23 -6.71 -37.95
N PRO A 114 12.74 -7.93 -38.25
CA PRO A 114 13.16 -8.61 -39.46
C PRO A 114 12.76 -7.72 -40.66
N PRO A 115 13.64 -7.51 -41.66
CA PRO A 115 13.28 -6.71 -42.81
C PRO A 115 12.08 -7.33 -43.53
N PRO A 116 11.19 -6.53 -44.13
CA PRO A 116 10.10 -7.08 -44.94
C PRO A 116 10.68 -7.85 -46.13
N PRO A 117 10.02 -8.93 -46.59
CA PRO A 117 10.46 -9.67 -47.76
C PRO A 117 10.38 -8.77 -49.01
N VAL A 118 11.48 -8.70 -49.75
CA VAL A 118 11.50 -8.08 -51.08
C VAL A 118 10.79 -9.01 -52.06
N VAL A 119 9.69 -8.54 -52.64
CA VAL A 119 9.08 -9.04 -53.89
C VAL A 119 9.05 -7.89 -54.88
#